data_AF-A0A6C0DY90-F1
#
_entry.id   AF-A0A6C0DY90-F1
#
_cell.length_a   1.000
_cell.length_b   1.000
_cell.length_c   1.000
_cell.angle_alpha   90.00
_cell.angle_beta   90.00
_cell.angle_gamma   90.00
#
_symmetry.space_group_name_H-M   'P 1'
#
loop_
_entity.id
_entity.type
_entity.pdbx_description
1 polymer ?
#
loop_
_entity_poly.entity_id
_entity_poly.type
_entity_poly.pdbx_seq_one_letter_code
_entity_poly.pdbx_strand_id
1 'polypeptide(L)'
;MGIPSYFSYIIRKYSNIIQKKLDRVQGLLMDCNSIIYDVYHALKEQHMKEAFDLTDLEDKIIGQTIERICRYIIDISPEKYAYVTFDGVAPFAKMLQQRTRRYKTRFFYDATNIWDTNNITPGTDFMEKLSRVVYEYFEKSAGTFACKVVCSCADEDGEGEHKMFQYLREKGGITDSVVVYGMDADLIMLGLLHVELTENIYVYREMSEGLVILNVKELVKGIKREVVGIDVREYILMCFFLGNDFLPGVVALNIRTRGIDMILTAYREEKVKLIDDRGEIDWKNMDKWLARLATREREALIWESNERDRMEKRQWKEEELVNNAPIIYRMNEKYINVKDDGWCKRYKRRMKVLEVEEYKRGVEWIYKYYRGECEDKLWRYEG
;
A
#
# COMPACT_ATOMS: atom_id res chain seq x y z
N MET A 1 -11.70 1.47 0.44
CA MET A 1 -11.18 0.09 0.57
C MET A 1 -9.76 0.13 0.05
N GLY A 2 -8.92 -0.79 0.49
CA GLY A 2 -7.50 -0.81 0.18
C GLY A 2 -6.70 -0.40 1.41
N ILE A 3 -5.84 -1.32 1.86
CA ILE A 3 -4.55 -1.03 2.49
C ILE A 3 -4.55 -0.57 3.97
N PRO A 4 -4.99 0.64 4.44
CA PRO A 4 -5.06 0.90 5.89
C PRO A 4 -6.04 -0.01 6.65
N SER A 5 -7.11 -0.45 5.98
CA SER A 5 -8.03 -1.43 6.58
C SER A 5 -7.44 -2.84 6.67
N TYR A 6 -6.47 -3.19 5.80
CA TYR A 6 -5.72 -4.43 5.91
C TYR A 6 -4.80 -4.42 7.13
N PHE A 7 -4.08 -3.31 7.30
CA PHE A 7 -3.24 -3.08 8.46
C PHE A 7 -4.02 -3.24 9.78
N SER A 8 -5.18 -2.58 9.90
CA SER A 8 -6.04 -2.75 11.08
C SER A 8 -6.56 -4.18 11.26
N TYR A 9 -6.80 -4.90 10.16
CA TYR A 9 -7.21 -6.30 10.23
C TYR A 9 -6.10 -7.19 10.79
N ILE A 10 -4.88 -7.10 10.26
CA ILE A 10 -3.77 -7.96 10.70
C ILE A 10 -3.37 -7.70 12.14
N ILE A 11 -3.40 -6.44 12.61
CA ILE A 11 -3.08 -6.13 14.02
C ILE A 11 -4.13 -6.75 14.97
N ARG A 12 -5.42 -6.64 14.62
CA ARG A 12 -6.48 -7.20 15.46
C ARG A 12 -6.44 -8.73 15.48
N LYS A 13 -6.09 -9.36 14.37
CA LYS A 13 -6.12 -10.81 14.21
C LYS A 13 -4.84 -11.50 14.70
N TYR A 14 -3.68 -10.93 14.41
CA TYR A 14 -2.37 -11.48 14.71
C TYR A 14 -1.61 -10.54 15.65
N SER A 15 -2.08 -10.37 16.88
CA SER A 15 -1.51 -9.40 17.83
C SER A 15 -0.03 -9.66 18.17
N ASN A 16 0.45 -10.89 18.02
CA ASN A 16 1.84 -11.28 18.27
C ASN A 16 2.85 -10.77 17.22
N ILE A 17 2.39 -10.16 16.12
CA ILE A 17 3.28 -9.61 15.09
C ILE A 17 3.92 -8.29 15.52
N ILE A 18 3.33 -7.58 16.48
CA ILE A 18 3.83 -6.30 16.97
C ILE A 18 5.03 -6.54 17.89
N GLN A 19 6.17 -5.95 17.55
CA GLN A 19 7.38 -6.00 18.35
C GLN A 19 7.55 -4.71 19.15
N LYS A 20 8.05 -4.84 20.38
CA LYS A 20 8.37 -3.68 21.24
C LYS A 20 9.75 -3.09 20.96
N LYS A 21 10.65 -3.91 20.42
CA LYS A 21 12.03 -3.53 20.14
C LYS A 21 12.51 -4.26 18.88
N LEU A 22 13.43 -3.63 18.19
CA LEU A 22 14.24 -4.30 17.17
C LEU A 22 15.41 -4.99 17.87
N ASP A 23 15.75 -6.19 17.41
CA ASP A 23 17.03 -6.80 17.75
C ASP A 23 18.12 -6.27 16.79
N ARG A 24 19.16 -7.05 16.53
CA ARG A 24 20.25 -6.68 15.62
C ARG A 24 19.73 -6.49 14.18
N VAL A 25 19.93 -5.30 13.60
CA VAL A 25 19.45 -4.96 12.24
C VAL A 25 20.65 -4.83 11.28
N GLN A 26 20.61 -5.54 10.16
CA GLN A 26 21.64 -5.46 9.12
C GLN A 26 21.31 -4.39 8.07
N GLY A 27 20.05 -4.26 7.70
CA GLY A 27 19.61 -3.37 6.62
C GLY A 27 18.44 -2.50 7.02
N LEU A 28 18.46 -1.25 6.57
CA LEU A 28 17.32 -0.33 6.62
C LEU A 28 16.97 0.07 5.18
N LEU A 29 15.70 -0.10 4.80
CA LEU A 29 15.14 0.36 3.53
C LEU A 29 14.10 1.44 3.87
N MET A 30 14.16 2.59 3.22
CA MET A 30 13.28 3.73 3.53
C MET A 30 12.58 4.27 2.30
N ASP A 31 11.25 4.29 2.33
CA ASP A 31 10.44 5.17 1.49
C ASP A 31 10.32 6.53 2.18
N CYS A 32 10.95 7.54 1.59
CA CYS A 32 11.06 8.86 2.20
C CYS A 32 10.00 9.86 1.71
N ASN A 33 9.11 9.48 0.79
CA ASN A 33 8.12 10.41 0.26
C ASN A 33 7.18 10.92 1.35
N SER A 34 6.73 10.05 2.27
CA SER A 34 5.88 10.47 3.41
C SER A 34 6.59 11.44 4.35
N ILE A 35 7.92 11.34 4.50
CA ILE A 35 8.72 12.23 5.35
C ILE A 35 8.61 13.68 4.85
N ILE A 36 8.63 13.89 3.53
CA ILE A 36 8.49 15.23 2.93
C ILE A 36 7.13 15.83 3.31
N TYR A 37 6.05 15.06 3.19
CA TYR A 37 4.71 15.51 3.56
C TYR A 37 4.64 15.88 5.04
N ASP A 38 5.15 15.02 5.93
CA ASP A 38 5.12 15.29 7.37
C ASP A 38 5.92 16.54 7.75
N VAL A 39 7.11 16.71 7.15
CA VAL A 39 7.95 17.89 7.36
C VAL A 39 7.23 19.16 6.90
N TYR A 40 6.62 19.13 5.72
CA TYR A 40 5.83 20.26 5.22
C TYR A 40 4.67 20.61 6.17
N HIS A 41 3.92 19.61 6.63
CA HIS A 41 2.80 19.84 7.54
C HIS A 41 3.24 20.39 8.90
N ALA A 42 4.34 19.87 9.46
CA ALA A 42 4.91 20.39 10.71
C ALA A 42 5.40 21.85 10.56
N LEU A 43 6.06 22.17 9.45
CA LEU A 43 6.50 23.53 9.13
C LEU A 43 5.30 24.48 8.95
N LYS A 44 4.27 24.05 8.22
CA LYS A 44 3.04 24.81 8.01
C LYS A 44 2.41 25.20 9.36
N GLU A 45 2.27 24.25 10.29
CA GLU A 45 1.69 24.51 11.61
C GLU A 45 2.50 25.52 12.44
N GLN A 46 3.82 25.42 12.39
CA GLN A 46 4.73 26.34 13.09
C GLN A 46 4.69 27.76 12.52
N HIS A 47 4.48 27.91 11.21
CA HIS A 47 4.72 29.18 10.49
C HIS A 47 3.44 29.86 9.98
N MET A 48 2.24 29.44 10.39
CA MET A 48 0.96 30.13 10.08
C MET A 48 0.87 31.59 10.60
N LYS A 49 1.96 32.17 11.12
CA LYS A 49 2.03 33.51 11.74
C LYS A 49 3.02 34.47 11.08
N GLU A 50 3.83 34.06 10.10
CA GLU A 50 4.89 34.89 9.51
C GLU A 50 4.84 34.91 7.97
N ALA A 51 5.20 36.05 7.37
CA ALA A 51 5.30 36.20 5.91
C ALA A 51 6.59 35.54 5.41
N PHE A 52 6.52 34.76 4.33
CA PHE A 52 7.57 33.81 3.96
C PHE A 52 7.99 33.93 2.48
N ASP A 53 9.29 33.74 2.19
CA ASP A 53 9.83 33.55 0.84
C ASP A 53 9.77 32.06 0.47
N LEU A 54 9.05 31.72 -0.59
CA LEU A 54 8.83 30.34 -1.05
C LEU A 54 10.13 29.54 -1.27
N THR A 55 11.23 30.21 -1.66
CA THR A 55 12.51 29.53 -1.90
C THR A 55 13.14 29.03 -0.60
N ASP A 56 13.07 29.83 0.47
CA ASP A 56 13.54 29.47 1.82
C ASP A 56 12.72 28.29 2.38
N LEU A 57 11.47 28.11 1.94
CA LEU A 57 10.60 27.05 2.45
C LEU A 57 11.03 25.69 1.90
N GLU A 58 11.31 25.62 0.60
CA GLU A 58 11.78 24.38 -0.03
C GLU A 58 13.13 23.93 0.54
N ASP A 59 14.05 24.87 0.78
CA ASP A 59 15.33 24.56 1.42
C ASP A 59 15.15 24.04 2.85
N LYS A 60 14.22 24.62 3.62
CA LYS A 60 13.87 24.11 4.95
C LYS A 60 13.21 22.74 4.91
N ILE A 61 12.29 22.50 3.96
CA ILE A 61 11.65 21.18 3.78
C ILE A 61 12.72 20.13 3.48
N ILE A 62 13.61 20.40 2.53
CA ILE A 62 14.70 19.49 2.15
C ILE A 62 15.62 19.23 3.35
N GLY A 63 16.09 20.30 4.02
CA GLY A 63 16.98 20.20 5.16
C GLY A 63 16.40 19.38 6.32
N GLN A 64 15.14 19.63 6.70
CA GLN A 64 14.47 18.89 7.77
C GLN A 64 14.11 17.45 7.36
N THR A 65 13.85 17.21 6.07
CA THR A 65 13.66 15.84 5.53
C THR A 65 14.94 15.03 5.72
N ILE A 66 16.09 15.58 5.32
CA ILE A 66 17.41 14.94 5.51
C ILE A 66 17.68 14.71 6.99
N GLU A 67 17.45 15.70 7.84
CA GLU A 67 17.65 15.57 9.28
C GLU A 67 16.81 14.42 9.87
N ARG A 68 15.54 14.30 9.46
CA ARG A 68 14.66 13.22 9.91
C ARG A 68 15.11 11.84 9.40
N ILE A 69 15.58 11.76 8.15
CA ILE A 69 16.19 10.53 7.61
C ILE A 69 17.42 10.13 8.45
N CYS A 70 18.31 11.08 8.75
CA CYS A 70 19.49 10.84 9.59
C CYS A 70 19.10 10.33 10.99
N ARG A 71 18.07 10.92 11.61
CA ARG A 71 17.55 10.45 12.91
C ARG A 71 17.10 9.00 12.84
N TYR A 72 16.32 8.59 11.83
CA TYR A 72 15.94 7.18 11.69
C TYR A 72 17.13 6.25 11.50
N ILE A 73 18.12 6.64 10.68
CA ILE A 73 19.34 5.83 10.47
C ILE A 73 20.11 5.68 11.80
N ILE A 74 20.21 6.74 12.59
CA ILE A 74 20.89 6.71 13.90
C ILE A 74 20.11 5.87 14.91
N ASP A 75 18.79 6.06 14.99
CA ASP A 75 17.93 5.38 15.97
C ASP A 75 17.82 3.86 15.70
N ILE A 76 17.74 3.48 14.41
CA ILE A 76 17.67 2.07 13.99
C ILE A 76 19.07 1.44 14.00
N SER A 77 20.12 2.22 13.71
CA SER A 77 21.52 1.81 13.70
C SER A 77 21.77 0.51 12.91
N PRO A 78 21.45 0.47 11.60
CA PRO A 78 21.71 -0.71 10.79
C PRO A 78 23.22 -0.95 10.65
N GLU A 79 23.63 -2.21 10.53
CA GLU A 79 25.06 -2.58 10.53
C GLU A 79 25.71 -2.62 9.13
N LYS A 80 24.93 -2.89 8.09
CA LYS A 80 25.46 -3.05 6.72
C LYS A 80 25.10 -1.87 5.85
N TYR A 81 23.80 -1.57 5.74
CA TYR A 81 23.33 -0.53 4.82
C TYR A 81 22.05 0.18 5.28
N ALA A 82 21.91 1.43 4.83
CA ALA A 82 20.65 2.14 4.76
C ALA A 82 20.39 2.55 3.30
N TYR A 83 19.25 2.14 2.73
CA TYR A 83 18.83 2.46 1.37
C TYR A 83 17.69 3.48 1.43
N VAL A 84 18.00 4.72 1.06
CA VAL A 84 17.10 5.88 1.12
C VAL A 84 16.49 6.10 -0.25
N THR A 85 15.16 6.01 -0.37
CA THR A 85 14.47 6.11 -1.66
C THR A 85 13.46 7.24 -1.70
N PHE A 86 13.35 7.83 -2.88
CA PHE A 86 12.26 8.73 -3.25
C PHE A 86 11.60 8.22 -4.52
N ASP A 87 10.29 8.49 -4.68
CA ASP A 87 9.59 8.07 -5.89
C ASP A 87 10.23 8.71 -7.12
N GLY A 88 10.49 7.88 -8.12
CA GLY A 88 10.75 8.27 -9.49
C GLY A 88 9.54 7.99 -10.39
N VAL A 89 9.78 7.93 -11.70
CA VAL A 89 8.70 7.70 -12.67
C VAL A 89 8.14 6.28 -12.53
N ALA A 90 6.88 6.19 -12.09
CA ALA A 90 6.17 4.93 -11.88
C ALA A 90 5.49 4.42 -13.18
N PRO A 91 5.07 3.14 -13.25
CA PRO A 91 4.27 2.64 -14.36
C PRO A 91 2.95 3.41 -14.54
N PHE A 92 2.42 3.39 -15.76
CA PHE A 92 1.24 4.20 -16.13
C PHE A 92 0.01 3.92 -15.27
N ALA A 93 -0.23 2.66 -14.89
CA ALA A 93 -1.29 2.28 -13.97
C ALA A 93 -1.19 3.02 -12.62
N LYS A 94 0.02 3.12 -12.03
CA LYS A 94 0.23 3.87 -10.79
C LYS A 94 0.06 5.37 -11.03
N MET A 95 0.59 5.91 -12.12
CA MET A 95 0.44 7.34 -12.44
C MET A 95 -1.04 7.76 -12.47
N LEU A 96 -1.93 6.93 -13.01
CA LEU A 96 -3.37 7.18 -13.02
C LEU A 96 -4.00 7.12 -11.62
N GLN A 97 -3.56 6.18 -10.78
CA GLN A 97 -3.97 6.12 -9.37
C GLN A 97 -3.55 7.40 -8.64
N GLN A 98 -2.28 7.81 -8.78
CA GLN A 98 -1.76 9.00 -8.12
C GLN A 98 -2.46 10.27 -8.62
N ARG A 99 -2.72 10.38 -9.93
CA ARG A 99 -3.49 11.49 -10.52
C ARG A 99 -4.90 11.55 -9.92
N THR A 100 -5.56 10.41 -9.78
CA THR A 100 -6.91 10.33 -9.19
C THR A 100 -6.89 10.75 -7.72
N ARG A 101 -5.87 10.32 -6.96
CA ARG A 101 -5.67 10.74 -5.56
C ARG A 101 -5.51 12.26 -5.45
N ARG A 102 -4.59 12.84 -6.23
CA ARG A 102 -4.33 14.30 -6.26
C ARG A 102 -5.58 15.10 -6.64
N TYR A 103 -6.33 14.63 -7.65
CA TYR A 103 -7.58 15.27 -8.06
C TYR A 103 -8.65 15.23 -6.95
N LYS A 104 -8.75 14.12 -6.21
CA LYS A 104 -9.67 14.00 -5.07
C LYS A 104 -9.29 14.94 -3.92
N THR A 105 -8.01 15.04 -3.59
CA THR A 105 -7.52 15.94 -2.53
C THR A 105 -7.89 17.40 -2.81
N ARG A 106 -8.01 17.81 -4.08
CA ARG A 106 -8.47 19.15 -4.45
C ARG A 106 -9.93 19.44 -4.07
N PHE A 107 -10.78 18.44 -3.88
CA PHE A 107 -12.14 18.69 -3.33
C PHE A 107 -12.12 18.90 -1.83
N PHE A 108 -11.09 18.38 -1.16
CA PHE A 108 -10.79 18.64 0.25
C PHE A 108 -9.74 19.75 0.38
N TYR A 109 -9.62 20.62 -0.64
CA TYR A 109 -8.58 21.64 -0.69
C TYR A 109 -8.65 22.51 0.53
N ASP A 110 -7.63 22.37 1.36
CA ASP A 110 -7.39 23.27 2.47
C ASP A 110 -6.79 24.54 1.88
N ALA A 111 -7.62 25.59 1.80
CA ALA A 111 -7.23 26.91 1.29
C ALA A 111 -6.06 27.54 2.08
N THR A 112 -5.66 26.93 3.20
CA THR A 112 -4.51 27.35 4.01
C THR A 112 -3.18 26.75 3.57
N ASN A 113 -3.13 25.86 2.56
CA ASN A 113 -1.86 25.35 2.04
C ASN A 113 -1.03 26.48 1.40
N ILE A 114 0.14 26.74 1.98
CA ILE A 114 1.08 27.78 1.54
C ILE A 114 2.04 27.30 0.44
N TRP A 115 2.17 25.98 0.26
CA TRP A 115 3.00 25.35 -0.77
C TRP A 115 2.23 24.21 -1.45
N ASP A 116 2.37 24.09 -2.78
CA ASP A 116 1.66 23.08 -3.54
C ASP A 116 2.37 21.72 -3.41
N THR A 117 1.77 20.82 -2.63
CA THR A 117 2.25 19.45 -2.43
C THR A 117 2.29 18.59 -3.71
N ASN A 118 1.71 19.04 -4.83
CA ASN A 118 1.92 18.40 -6.14
C ASN A 118 3.39 18.49 -6.60
N ASN A 119 4.18 19.41 -6.04
CA ASN A 119 5.62 19.47 -6.25
C ASN A 119 6.34 18.21 -5.77
N ILE A 120 5.74 17.40 -4.90
CA ILE A 120 6.22 16.06 -4.51
C ILE A 120 5.82 15.05 -5.60
N THR A 121 6.39 15.25 -6.79
CA THR A 121 6.20 14.40 -7.97
C THR A 121 7.50 14.42 -8.78
N PRO A 122 7.99 13.27 -9.28
CA PRO A 122 9.15 13.25 -10.16
C PRO A 122 9.01 14.21 -11.35
N GLY A 123 10.10 14.88 -11.72
CA GLY A 123 10.16 15.84 -12.83
C GLY A 123 9.74 17.26 -12.49
N THR A 124 9.51 17.59 -11.21
CA THR A 124 9.35 18.97 -10.74
C THR A 124 10.71 19.55 -10.31
N ASP A 125 10.87 20.86 -10.42
CA ASP A 125 12.09 21.57 -9.97
C ASP A 125 12.44 21.26 -8.50
N PHE A 126 11.41 21.12 -7.65
CA PHE A 126 11.57 20.74 -6.25
C PHE A 126 12.19 19.34 -6.09
N MET A 127 11.69 18.32 -6.80
CA MET A 127 12.22 16.96 -6.68
C MET A 127 13.61 16.83 -7.32
N GLU A 128 13.91 17.61 -8.37
CA GLU A 128 15.26 17.69 -8.92
C GLU A 128 16.24 18.33 -7.93
N LYS A 129 15.83 19.44 -7.29
CA LYS A 129 16.61 20.10 -6.23
C LYS A 129 16.82 19.17 -5.03
N LEU A 130 15.77 18.50 -4.55
CA LEU A 130 15.83 17.52 -3.47
C LEU A 130 16.85 16.41 -3.79
N SER A 131 16.75 15.81 -4.98
CA SER A 131 17.63 14.71 -5.41
C SER A 131 19.09 15.14 -5.35
N ARG A 132 19.43 16.30 -5.93
CA ARG A 132 20.79 16.86 -5.87
C ARG A 132 21.29 17.02 -4.44
N VAL A 133 20.50 17.67 -3.58
CA VAL A 133 20.91 17.98 -2.20
C VAL A 133 21.05 16.70 -1.37
N VAL A 134 20.16 15.71 -1.54
CA VAL A 134 20.24 14.41 -0.86
C VAL A 134 21.52 13.66 -1.25
N TYR A 135 21.81 13.54 -2.55
CA TYR A 135 23.04 12.88 -3.01
C TYR A 135 24.29 13.58 -2.46
N GLU A 136 24.37 14.90 -2.62
CA GLU A 136 25.51 15.67 -2.11
C GLU A 136 25.70 15.52 -0.60
N TYR A 137 24.61 15.52 0.17
CA TYR A 137 24.66 15.41 1.63
C TYR A 137 25.20 14.04 2.08
N PHE A 138 24.65 12.94 1.56
CA PHE A 138 25.06 11.60 1.98
C PHE A 138 26.43 11.21 1.43
N GLU A 139 26.85 11.75 0.29
CA GLU A 139 28.24 11.62 -0.19
C GLU A 139 29.23 12.31 0.75
N LYS A 140 28.96 13.58 1.14
CA LYS A 140 29.80 14.34 2.09
C LYS A 140 29.79 13.75 3.50
N SER A 141 28.72 13.04 3.87
CA SER A 141 28.55 12.41 5.20
C SER A 141 29.02 10.94 5.22
N ALA A 142 29.77 10.50 4.20
CA ALA A 142 30.32 9.16 4.16
C ALA A 142 31.20 8.87 5.40
N GLY A 143 30.92 7.77 6.08
CA GLY A 143 31.61 7.37 7.31
C GLY A 143 31.07 7.99 8.60
N THR A 144 30.08 8.89 8.54
CA THR A 144 29.38 9.41 9.73
C THR A 144 28.44 8.38 10.35
N PHE A 145 27.85 7.51 9.52
CA PHE A 145 26.93 6.47 9.98
C PHE A 145 27.66 5.12 10.17
N ALA A 146 27.11 4.27 11.04
CA ALA A 146 27.63 2.92 11.27
C ALA A 146 27.50 1.98 10.05
N CYS A 147 26.74 2.38 9.03
CA CYS A 147 26.50 1.64 7.80
C CYS A 147 26.84 2.46 6.56
N LYS A 148 26.84 1.78 5.41
CA LYS A 148 26.83 2.45 4.10
C LYS A 148 25.44 3.01 3.81
N VAL A 149 25.33 4.32 3.61
CA VAL A 149 24.10 4.93 3.08
C VAL A 149 24.14 4.92 1.55
N VAL A 150 23.05 4.48 0.92
CA VAL A 150 22.86 4.44 -0.52
C VAL A 150 21.54 5.13 -0.83
N CYS A 151 21.53 6.01 -1.82
CA CYS A 151 20.35 6.79 -2.19
C CYS A 151 19.86 6.39 -3.59
N SER A 152 18.53 6.41 -3.80
CA SER A 152 17.88 6.35 -5.12
C SER A 152 16.76 7.37 -5.14
N CYS A 153 17.02 8.52 -5.77
CA CYS A 153 16.11 9.67 -5.76
C CYS A 153 15.18 9.66 -6.98
N ALA A 154 14.53 10.80 -7.25
CA ALA A 154 13.48 10.90 -8.28
C ALA A 154 14.01 10.83 -9.72
N ASP A 155 15.33 10.91 -9.90
CA ASP A 155 16.05 10.77 -11.17
C ASP A 155 16.17 9.32 -11.64
N GLU A 156 15.95 8.34 -10.77
CA GLU A 156 15.87 6.92 -11.12
C GLU A 156 14.40 6.48 -11.27
N ASP A 157 14.09 5.71 -12.30
CA ASP A 157 12.75 5.15 -12.54
C ASP A 157 12.24 4.28 -11.37
N GLY A 158 10.92 4.29 -11.13
CA GLY A 158 10.23 3.40 -10.20
C GLY A 158 9.77 4.05 -8.88
N GLU A 159 8.77 3.42 -8.26
CA GLU A 159 8.28 3.82 -6.92
C GLU A 159 9.31 3.48 -5.84
N GLY A 160 9.37 4.28 -4.77
CA GLY A 160 10.28 4.08 -3.64
C GLY A 160 10.17 2.67 -3.05
N GLU A 161 8.94 2.21 -2.80
CA GLU A 161 8.68 0.84 -2.33
C GLU A 161 9.23 -0.24 -3.28
N HIS A 162 9.08 -0.09 -4.60
CA HIS A 162 9.60 -1.08 -5.55
C HIS A 162 11.11 -1.04 -5.69
N LYS A 163 11.73 0.15 -5.64
CA LYS A 163 13.18 0.33 -5.60
C LYS A 163 13.78 -0.36 -4.37
N MET A 164 13.17 -0.17 -3.20
CA MET A 164 13.59 -0.84 -1.96
C MET A 164 13.60 -2.36 -2.09
N PHE A 165 12.50 -2.96 -2.57
CA PHE A 165 12.42 -4.42 -2.71
C PHE A 165 13.25 -4.95 -3.88
N GLN A 166 13.52 -4.15 -4.91
CA GLN A 166 14.53 -4.48 -5.92
C GLN A 166 15.92 -4.56 -5.30
N TYR A 167 16.31 -3.54 -4.53
CA TYR A 167 17.58 -3.57 -3.81
C TYR A 167 17.68 -4.77 -2.87
N LEU A 168 16.59 -5.13 -2.19
CA LEU A 168 16.53 -6.33 -1.34
C LEU A 168 16.74 -7.63 -2.15
N ARG A 169 16.15 -7.76 -3.35
CA ARG A 169 16.37 -8.92 -4.23
C ARG A 169 17.83 -9.04 -4.69
N GLU A 170 18.50 -7.91 -4.93
CA GLU A 170 19.86 -7.87 -5.46
C GLU A 170 20.96 -7.94 -4.39
N LYS A 171 20.69 -7.39 -3.20
CA LYS A 171 21.68 -7.16 -2.12
C LYS A 171 21.28 -7.75 -0.78
N GLY A 172 20.08 -8.31 -0.66
CA GLY A 172 19.61 -8.96 0.54
C GLY A 172 20.46 -10.16 0.94
N GLY A 173 20.24 -10.63 2.17
CA GLY A 173 20.93 -11.79 2.71
C GLY A 173 19.99 -12.59 3.60
N ILE A 174 19.97 -13.92 3.41
CA ILE A 174 19.08 -14.84 4.14
C ILE A 174 19.32 -14.80 5.66
N THR A 175 20.50 -14.35 6.10
CA THR A 175 20.85 -14.18 7.52
C THR A 175 20.52 -12.80 8.08
N ASP A 176 20.06 -11.88 7.23
CA ASP A 176 19.93 -10.47 7.57
C ASP A 176 18.56 -10.19 8.17
N SER A 177 18.54 -9.35 9.20
CA SER A 177 17.33 -8.72 9.71
C SER A 177 17.20 -7.34 9.09
N VAL A 178 16.14 -7.13 8.31
CA VAL A 178 15.92 -5.92 7.52
C VAL A 178 14.71 -5.17 8.03
N VAL A 179 14.84 -3.85 8.16
CA VAL A 179 13.75 -2.94 8.50
C VAL A 179 13.33 -2.19 7.23
N VAL A 180 12.03 -2.15 6.95
CA VAL A 180 11.42 -1.39 5.87
C VAL A 180 10.56 -0.29 6.47
N TYR A 181 10.95 0.95 6.26
CA TYR A 181 10.24 2.14 6.71
C TYR A 181 9.30 2.66 5.62
N GLY A 182 8.05 2.94 6.00
CA GLY A 182 7.12 3.70 5.18
C GLY A 182 5.67 3.58 5.64
N MET A 183 4.80 4.40 5.05
CA MET A 183 3.38 4.52 5.44
C MET A 183 2.42 3.71 4.58
N ASP A 184 2.88 3.17 3.46
CA ASP A 184 2.06 2.35 2.58
C ASP A 184 1.91 0.95 3.15
N ALA A 185 0.68 0.41 3.14
CA ALA A 185 0.47 -0.97 3.60
C ALA A 185 0.76 -2.02 2.52
N ASP A 186 1.14 -1.57 1.31
CA ASP A 186 1.74 -2.41 0.27
C ASP A 186 3.10 -2.94 0.72
N LEU A 187 3.81 -2.22 1.60
CA LEU A 187 5.04 -2.69 2.25
C LEU A 187 4.85 -3.99 3.04
N ILE A 188 3.64 -4.26 3.57
CA ILE A 188 3.36 -5.55 4.24
C ILE A 188 3.26 -6.66 3.19
N MET A 189 2.59 -6.41 2.07
CA MET A 189 2.44 -7.39 1.00
C MET A 189 3.77 -7.68 0.30
N LEU A 190 4.55 -6.64 0.02
CA LEU A 190 5.92 -6.75 -0.49
C LEU A 190 6.81 -7.45 0.53
N GLY A 191 6.67 -7.15 1.82
CA GLY A 191 7.39 -7.83 2.89
C GLY A 191 7.06 -9.32 2.95
N LEU A 192 5.78 -9.69 2.83
CA LEU A 192 5.33 -11.09 2.79
C LEU A 192 5.89 -11.83 1.58
N LEU A 193 5.93 -11.18 0.41
CA LEU A 193 6.44 -11.77 -0.83
C LEU A 193 7.94 -12.08 -0.76
N HIS A 194 8.70 -11.24 -0.07
CA HIS A 194 10.16 -11.31 0.00
C HIS A 194 10.68 -11.86 1.33
N VAL A 195 9.80 -12.42 2.17
CA VAL A 195 10.13 -12.90 3.53
C VAL A 195 11.23 -13.97 3.53
N GLU A 196 11.36 -14.75 2.47
CA GLU A 196 12.36 -15.82 2.35
C GLU A 196 13.75 -15.29 1.93
N LEU A 197 13.88 -14.00 1.59
CA LEU A 197 15.16 -13.38 1.25
C LEU A 197 15.96 -12.94 2.48
N THR A 198 15.35 -12.95 3.66
CA THR A 198 15.93 -12.43 4.91
C THR A 198 15.65 -13.35 6.09
N GLU A 199 16.42 -13.21 7.16
CA GLU A 199 16.13 -13.93 8.41
C GLU A 199 14.91 -13.32 9.07
N ASN A 200 14.84 -11.98 9.11
CA ASN A 200 13.65 -11.24 9.52
C ASN A 200 13.42 -10.05 8.59
N ILE A 201 12.16 -9.71 8.39
CA ILE A 201 11.77 -8.45 7.77
C ILE A 201 10.72 -7.75 8.65
N TYR A 202 11.02 -6.50 9.00
CA TYR A 202 10.20 -5.68 9.87
C TYR A 202 9.61 -4.52 9.08
N VAL A 203 8.30 -4.30 9.16
CA VAL A 203 7.67 -3.07 8.64
C VAL A 203 7.60 -2.07 9.79
N TYR A 204 8.27 -0.94 9.60
CA TYR A 204 8.39 0.14 10.57
C TYR A 204 7.50 1.30 10.14
N ARG A 205 6.49 1.61 10.95
CA ARG A 205 5.44 2.55 10.57
C ARG A 205 5.13 3.53 11.68
N GLU A 206 4.95 4.80 11.31
CA GLU A 206 4.47 5.83 12.23
C GLU A 206 2.95 5.86 12.33
N MET A 207 2.46 6.10 13.54
CA MET A 207 1.06 6.34 13.84
C MET A 207 0.91 7.53 14.77
N SER A 208 -0.33 8.01 14.89
CA SER A 208 -0.70 9.07 15.84
C SER A 208 -0.33 8.74 17.29
N GLU A 209 -0.31 7.46 17.67
CA GLU A 209 0.01 6.98 19.03
C GLU A 209 1.49 6.60 19.19
N GLY A 210 2.29 6.71 18.12
CA GLY A 210 3.71 6.38 18.11
C GLY A 210 4.12 5.39 17.04
N LEU A 211 5.33 4.87 17.19
CA LEU A 211 5.97 3.96 16.24
C LEU A 211 5.54 2.51 16.46
N VAL A 212 5.21 1.82 15.36
CA VAL A 212 4.83 0.40 15.37
C VAL A 212 5.78 -0.39 14.49
N ILE A 213 6.29 -1.48 15.07
CA ILE A 213 7.18 -2.45 14.41
C ILE A 213 6.39 -3.73 14.18
N LEU A 214 6.20 -4.11 12.92
CA LEU A 214 5.56 -5.38 12.56
C LEU A 214 6.60 -6.39 12.10
N ASN A 215 6.66 -7.56 12.75
CA ASN A 215 7.45 -8.69 12.28
C ASN A 215 6.65 -9.51 11.26
N VAL A 216 7.08 -9.46 9.99
CA VAL A 216 6.40 -10.14 8.88
C VAL A 216 6.57 -11.66 8.98
N LYS A 217 7.68 -12.18 9.51
CA LYS A 217 7.89 -13.61 9.72
C LYS A 217 6.90 -14.19 10.72
N GLU A 218 6.58 -13.44 11.78
CA GLU A 218 5.50 -13.81 12.72
C GLU A 218 4.11 -13.75 12.06
N LEU A 219 3.89 -12.79 11.15
CA LEU A 219 2.65 -12.75 10.36
C LEU A 219 2.51 -13.99 9.48
N VAL A 220 3.58 -14.41 8.79
CA VAL A 220 3.60 -15.65 7.99
C VAL A 220 3.27 -16.86 8.85
N LYS A 221 3.87 -16.97 10.05
CA LYS A 221 3.54 -18.05 11.00
C LYS A 221 2.06 -18.01 11.41
N GLY A 222 1.50 -16.83 11.65
CA GLY A 222 0.07 -16.64 11.95
C GLY A 222 -0.83 -17.13 10.82
N ILE A 223 -0.56 -16.70 9.58
CA ILE A 223 -1.32 -17.10 8.38
C ILE A 223 -1.24 -18.62 8.17
N LYS A 224 -0.03 -19.22 8.26
CA LYS A 224 0.17 -20.66 8.09
C LYS A 224 -0.49 -21.51 9.18
N ARG A 225 -0.67 -20.99 10.39
CA ARG A 225 -1.44 -21.66 11.45
C ARG A 225 -2.94 -21.67 11.18
N GLU A 226 -3.46 -20.60 10.58
CA GLU A 226 -4.88 -20.49 10.23
C GLU A 226 -5.23 -21.36 9.02
N VAL A 227 -4.37 -21.35 8.00
CA VAL A 227 -4.53 -22.14 6.78
C VAL A 227 -3.32 -23.03 6.58
N VAL A 228 -3.42 -24.26 7.09
CA VAL A 228 -2.34 -25.25 7.02
C VAL A 228 -1.97 -25.53 5.57
N GLY A 229 -0.67 -25.39 5.25
CA GLY A 229 -0.12 -25.67 3.92
C GLY A 229 -0.26 -24.55 2.90
N ILE A 230 -0.77 -23.37 3.28
CA ILE A 230 -0.86 -22.21 2.39
C ILE A 230 0.54 -21.71 1.99
N ASP A 231 0.73 -21.45 0.68
CA ASP A 231 1.83 -20.63 0.18
C ASP A 231 1.47 -19.15 0.38
N VAL A 232 2.37 -18.38 0.98
CA VAL A 232 2.18 -16.95 1.25
C VAL A 232 1.94 -16.18 -0.06
N ARG A 233 2.52 -16.62 -1.18
CA ARG A 233 2.28 -16.03 -2.50
C ARG A 233 0.83 -16.20 -2.95
N GLU A 234 0.21 -17.34 -2.66
CA GLU A 234 -1.21 -17.57 -2.96
C GLU A 234 -2.12 -16.73 -2.05
N TYR A 235 -1.72 -16.53 -0.79
CA TYR A 235 -2.40 -15.59 0.11
C TYR A 235 -2.40 -14.16 -0.47
N ILE A 236 -1.24 -13.66 -0.90
CA ILE A 236 -1.10 -12.33 -1.51
C ILE A 236 -1.98 -12.22 -2.77
N LEU A 237 -1.94 -13.24 -3.63
CA LEU A 237 -2.73 -13.29 -4.86
C LEU A 237 -4.24 -13.20 -4.58
N MET A 238 -4.74 -13.91 -3.58
CA MET A 238 -6.15 -13.80 -3.16
C MET A 238 -6.48 -12.40 -2.60
N CYS A 239 -5.54 -11.76 -1.91
CA CYS A 239 -5.74 -10.42 -1.38
C CYS A 239 -5.88 -9.34 -2.47
N PHE A 240 -5.35 -9.54 -3.68
CA PHE A 240 -5.54 -8.58 -4.78
C PHE A 240 -7.02 -8.38 -5.14
N PHE A 241 -7.87 -9.41 -4.96
CA PHE A 241 -9.31 -9.34 -5.20
C PHE A 241 -10.08 -8.50 -4.17
N LEU A 242 -9.48 -8.16 -3.02
CA LEU A 242 -10.06 -7.24 -2.03
C LEU A 242 -9.98 -5.77 -2.50
N GLY A 243 -9.26 -5.52 -3.59
CA GLY A 243 -9.00 -4.20 -4.14
C GLY A 243 -7.64 -3.66 -3.74
N ASN A 244 -7.00 -3.01 -4.70
CA ASN A 244 -5.67 -2.43 -4.59
C ASN A 244 -5.62 -1.13 -5.40
N ASP A 245 -4.43 -0.55 -5.55
CA ASP A 245 -4.23 0.70 -6.27
C ASP A 245 -4.58 0.62 -7.77
N PHE A 246 -4.49 -0.57 -8.37
CA PHE A 246 -4.57 -0.77 -9.81
C PHE A 246 -5.90 -1.40 -10.26
N LEU A 247 -6.48 -2.26 -9.42
CA LEU A 247 -7.74 -2.95 -9.70
C LEU A 247 -8.83 -2.63 -8.66
N PRO A 248 -10.08 -2.46 -9.12
CA PRO A 248 -11.21 -2.36 -8.20
C PRO A 248 -11.39 -3.69 -7.45
N GLY A 249 -11.71 -3.61 -6.16
CA GLY A 249 -12.05 -4.80 -5.38
C GLY A 249 -13.34 -5.44 -5.87
N VAL A 250 -13.42 -6.76 -5.76
CA VAL A 250 -14.66 -7.51 -6.01
C VAL A 250 -15.72 -7.03 -5.02
N VAL A 251 -16.90 -6.68 -5.51
CA VAL A 251 -17.94 -5.97 -4.73
C VAL A 251 -18.35 -6.75 -3.47
N ALA A 252 -18.35 -8.08 -3.53
CA ALA A 252 -18.69 -8.95 -2.41
C ALA A 252 -17.56 -9.10 -1.37
N LEU A 253 -16.34 -8.68 -1.67
CA LEU A 253 -15.17 -8.84 -0.82
C LEU A 253 -14.80 -7.52 -0.14
N ASN A 254 -15.29 -7.32 1.08
CA ASN A 254 -14.93 -6.16 1.88
C ASN A 254 -13.97 -6.54 3.01
N ILE A 255 -12.78 -5.92 2.99
CA ILE A 255 -11.72 -6.16 3.97
C ILE A 255 -12.09 -5.76 5.40
N ARG A 256 -13.01 -4.81 5.57
CA ARG A 256 -13.45 -4.34 6.90
C ARG A 256 -14.42 -5.31 7.57
N THR A 257 -14.91 -6.29 6.82
CA THR A 257 -15.97 -7.20 7.25
C THR A 257 -15.48 -8.64 7.11
N ARG A 258 -16.09 -9.46 6.23
CA ARG A 258 -15.80 -10.89 6.09
C ARG A 258 -14.97 -11.23 4.85
N GLY A 259 -14.48 -10.25 4.11
CA GLY A 259 -13.82 -10.46 2.81
C GLY A 259 -12.61 -11.41 2.89
N ILE A 260 -11.73 -11.23 3.88
CA ILE A 260 -10.55 -12.11 4.05
C ILE A 260 -10.99 -13.53 4.48
N ASP A 261 -11.92 -13.65 5.42
CA ASP A 261 -12.36 -14.95 5.87
C ASP A 261 -13.09 -15.74 4.76
N MET A 262 -13.79 -15.03 3.86
CA MET A 262 -14.42 -15.62 2.67
C MET A 262 -13.39 -16.19 1.68
N ILE A 263 -12.35 -15.44 1.31
CA ILE A 263 -11.31 -15.91 0.39
C ILE A 263 -10.56 -17.12 0.97
N LEU A 264 -10.21 -17.08 2.26
CA LEU A 264 -9.51 -18.18 2.93
C LEU A 264 -10.39 -19.41 3.11
N THR A 265 -11.69 -19.23 3.33
CA THR A 265 -12.63 -20.37 3.42
C THR A 265 -12.83 -21.03 2.06
N ALA A 266 -13.00 -20.25 0.99
CA ALA A 266 -13.08 -20.80 -0.37
C ALA A 266 -11.79 -21.58 -0.75
N TYR A 267 -10.62 -21.05 -0.35
CA TYR A 267 -9.33 -21.72 -0.57
C TYR A 267 -9.23 -23.06 0.16
N ARG A 268 -9.61 -23.11 1.45
CA ARG A 268 -9.60 -24.34 2.26
C ARG A 268 -10.54 -25.42 1.73
N GLU A 269 -11.65 -25.03 1.13
CA GLU A 269 -12.65 -25.95 0.60
C GLU A 269 -12.24 -26.52 -0.76
N GLU A 270 -11.70 -25.68 -1.64
CA GLU A 270 -11.34 -26.09 -2.99
C GLU A 270 -10.01 -26.87 -3.03
N LYS A 271 -9.06 -26.56 -2.13
CA LYS A 271 -7.78 -27.27 -1.97
C LYS A 271 -6.96 -27.40 -3.26
N VAL A 272 -6.99 -26.34 -4.08
CA VAL A 272 -6.20 -26.23 -5.30
C VAL A 272 -5.04 -25.28 -5.10
N LYS A 273 -3.90 -25.55 -5.75
CA LYS A 273 -2.81 -24.59 -5.88
C LYS A 273 -3.19 -23.53 -6.91
N LEU A 274 -3.09 -22.26 -6.53
CA LEU A 274 -3.36 -21.11 -7.39
C LEU A 274 -2.12 -20.69 -8.18
N ILE A 275 -0.94 -21.14 -7.75
CA ILE A 275 0.34 -20.88 -8.41
C ILE A 275 0.94 -22.21 -8.88
N ASP A 276 1.42 -22.25 -10.12
CA ASP A 276 2.08 -23.41 -10.72
C ASP A 276 3.53 -23.59 -10.24
N ASP A 277 4.18 -24.69 -10.62
CA ASP A 277 5.55 -24.99 -10.18
C ASP A 277 6.60 -24.03 -10.77
N ARG A 278 6.24 -23.21 -11.77
CA ARG A 278 7.09 -22.13 -12.31
C ARG A 278 6.89 -20.82 -11.57
N GLY A 279 5.95 -20.76 -10.63
CA GLY A 279 5.60 -19.55 -9.91
C GLY A 279 4.59 -18.68 -10.63
N GLU A 280 3.95 -19.14 -11.70
CA GLU A 280 2.95 -18.39 -12.46
C GLU A 280 1.52 -18.72 -12.00
N ILE A 281 0.55 -17.85 -12.29
CA ILE A 281 -0.85 -18.06 -11.92
C ILE A 281 -1.44 -19.24 -12.71
N ASP A 282 -1.93 -20.26 -12.02
CA ASP A 282 -2.72 -21.34 -12.62
C ASP A 282 -4.18 -20.90 -12.75
N TRP A 283 -4.52 -20.30 -13.89
CA TRP A 283 -5.88 -19.82 -14.15
C TRP A 283 -6.95 -20.91 -14.12
N LYS A 284 -6.60 -22.16 -14.43
CA LYS A 284 -7.56 -23.28 -14.36
C LYS A 284 -7.96 -23.55 -12.92
N ASN A 285 -7.02 -23.49 -11.98
CA ASN A 285 -7.32 -23.62 -10.56
C ASN A 285 -7.89 -22.34 -9.95
N MET A 286 -7.44 -21.17 -10.42
CA MET A 286 -8.03 -19.89 -10.06
C MET A 286 -9.51 -19.83 -10.39
N ASP A 287 -9.92 -20.28 -11.58
CA ASP A 287 -11.33 -20.29 -12.00
C ASP A 287 -12.18 -21.22 -11.11
N LYS A 288 -11.64 -22.36 -10.67
CA LYS A 288 -12.33 -23.24 -9.69
C LYS A 288 -12.51 -22.55 -8.34
N TRP A 289 -11.46 -21.91 -7.85
CA TRP A 289 -11.51 -21.15 -6.59
C TRP A 289 -12.48 -19.96 -6.67
N LEU A 290 -12.48 -19.22 -7.78
CA LEU A 290 -13.43 -18.14 -8.04
C LEU A 290 -14.87 -18.67 -8.12
N ALA A 291 -15.10 -19.80 -8.78
CA ALA A 291 -16.41 -20.45 -8.82
C ALA A 291 -16.88 -20.84 -7.41
N ARG A 292 -15.98 -21.36 -6.57
CA ARG A 292 -16.27 -21.64 -5.15
C ARG A 292 -16.65 -20.38 -4.40
N LEU A 293 -15.87 -19.30 -4.57
CA LEU A 293 -16.12 -18.01 -3.92
C LEU A 293 -17.48 -17.41 -4.35
N ALA A 294 -17.83 -17.52 -5.63
CA ALA A 294 -19.08 -17.02 -6.20
C ALA A 294 -20.33 -17.65 -5.56
N THR A 295 -20.25 -18.89 -5.04
CA THR A 295 -21.38 -19.54 -4.34
C THR A 295 -21.86 -18.76 -3.11
N ARG A 296 -21.00 -17.93 -2.51
CA ARG A 296 -21.28 -17.11 -1.33
C ARG A 296 -21.51 -15.62 -1.65
N GLU A 297 -21.41 -15.23 -2.92
CA GLU A 297 -21.44 -13.83 -3.36
C GLU A 297 -22.74 -13.14 -2.93
N ARG A 298 -23.89 -13.74 -3.26
CA ARG A 298 -25.20 -13.15 -2.97
C ARG A 298 -25.42 -12.97 -1.46
N GLU A 299 -25.05 -13.96 -0.65
CA GLU A 299 -25.18 -13.89 0.81
C GLU A 299 -24.35 -12.74 1.38
N ALA A 300 -23.09 -12.63 0.95
CA ALA A 300 -22.19 -11.57 1.37
C ALA A 300 -22.71 -10.18 0.99
N LEU A 301 -23.20 -10.02 -0.24
CA LEU A 301 -23.78 -8.77 -0.73
C LEU A 301 -25.04 -8.37 0.06
N ILE A 302 -25.92 -9.33 0.37
CA ILE A 302 -27.12 -9.07 1.18
C ILE A 302 -26.73 -8.63 2.59
N TRP A 303 -25.75 -9.30 3.21
CA TRP A 303 -25.26 -8.93 4.53
C TRP A 303 -24.71 -7.49 4.54
N GLU A 304 -23.83 -7.17 3.58
CA GLU A 304 -23.28 -5.83 3.39
C GLU A 304 -24.35 -4.76 3.16
N SER A 305 -25.37 -5.07 2.34
CA SER A 305 -26.51 -4.19 2.12
C SER A 305 -27.28 -3.93 3.42
N ASN A 306 -27.49 -4.96 4.25
CA ASN A 306 -28.21 -4.82 5.51
C ASN A 306 -27.43 -3.97 6.53
N GLU A 307 -26.11 -4.13 6.62
CA GLU A 307 -25.27 -3.28 7.48
C GLU A 307 -25.33 -1.82 7.04
N ARG A 308 -25.25 -1.56 5.73
CA ARG A 308 -25.39 -0.19 5.21
C ARG A 308 -26.79 0.38 5.43
N ASP A 309 -27.85 -0.43 5.33
CA ASP A 309 -29.23 0.00 5.65
C ASP A 309 -29.37 0.43 7.12
N ARG A 310 -28.59 -0.18 8.03
CA ARG A 310 -28.53 0.25 9.45
C ARG A 310 -27.73 1.53 9.60
N MET A 311 -26.60 1.66 8.91
CA MET A 311 -25.75 2.86 8.98
C MET A 311 -26.44 4.10 8.38
N GLU A 312 -27.22 3.92 7.32
CA GLU A 312 -27.96 5.01 6.66
C GLU A 312 -28.96 5.70 7.60
N LYS A 313 -29.49 4.97 8.58
CA LYS A 313 -30.43 5.50 9.58
C LYS A 313 -29.77 6.36 10.67
N ARG A 314 -28.43 6.41 10.71
CA ARG A 314 -27.72 7.24 11.69
C ARG A 314 -27.91 8.71 11.36
N GLN A 315 -27.98 9.53 12.40
CA GLN A 315 -27.91 10.98 12.24
C GLN A 315 -26.45 11.37 12.05
N TRP A 316 -26.13 11.94 10.89
CA TRP A 316 -24.79 12.38 10.54
C TRP A 316 -24.65 13.87 10.83
N LYS A 317 -23.54 14.27 11.44
CA LYS A 317 -23.20 15.69 11.56
C LYS A 317 -22.75 16.23 10.20
N GLU A 318 -22.87 17.54 10.00
CA GLU A 318 -22.51 18.19 8.74
C GLU A 318 -21.06 17.91 8.33
N GLU A 319 -20.15 17.94 9.29
CA GLU A 319 -18.72 17.59 9.15
C GLU A 319 -18.47 16.14 8.70
N GLU A 320 -19.43 15.24 8.94
CA GLU A 320 -19.32 13.82 8.61
C GLU A 320 -19.94 13.48 7.24
N LEU A 321 -20.73 14.39 6.66
CA LEU A 321 -21.51 14.11 5.45
C LEU A 321 -20.63 13.76 4.26
N VAL A 322 -19.52 14.48 4.06
CA VAL A 322 -18.63 14.25 2.91
C VAL A 322 -17.97 12.87 3.01
N ASN A 323 -17.44 12.53 4.18
CA ASN A 323 -16.77 11.25 4.41
C ASN A 323 -17.73 10.06 4.36
N ASN A 324 -19.02 10.28 4.67
CA ASN A 324 -20.06 9.25 4.68
C ASN A 324 -21.01 9.35 3.48
N ALA A 325 -20.71 10.21 2.50
CA ALA A 325 -21.51 10.36 1.28
C ALA A 325 -21.81 9.02 0.57
N PRO A 326 -20.88 8.04 0.49
CA PRO A 326 -21.19 6.73 -0.09
C PRO A 326 -22.27 5.93 0.68
N ILE A 327 -22.42 6.17 1.98
CA ILE A 327 -23.43 5.53 2.84
C ILE A 327 -24.76 6.29 2.78
N ILE A 328 -24.70 7.61 2.62
CA ILE A 328 -25.87 8.49 2.56
C ILE A 328 -26.54 8.41 1.16
N TYR A 329 -25.75 8.46 0.09
CA TYR A 329 -26.24 8.54 -1.29
C TYR A 329 -26.19 7.19 -2.01
N ARG A 330 -27.08 6.28 -1.61
CA ARG A 330 -27.11 4.88 -2.09
C ARG A 330 -28.10 4.60 -3.23
N MET A 331 -28.46 5.60 -4.04
CA MET A 331 -29.50 5.44 -5.08
C MET A 331 -29.21 4.28 -6.06
N ASN A 332 -27.95 4.13 -6.47
CA ASN A 332 -27.55 3.05 -7.37
C ASN A 332 -27.62 1.69 -6.70
N GLU A 333 -27.18 1.59 -5.44
CA GLU A 333 -27.24 0.34 -4.68
C GLU A 333 -28.70 -0.08 -4.44
N LYS A 334 -29.58 0.87 -4.10
CA LYS A 334 -31.02 0.63 -3.95
C LYS A 334 -31.69 0.24 -5.26
N TYR A 335 -31.27 0.79 -6.39
CA TYR A 335 -31.74 0.36 -7.70
C TYR A 335 -31.28 -1.06 -8.04
N ILE A 336 -30.00 -1.38 -7.78
CA ILE A 336 -29.44 -2.70 -8.04
C ILE A 336 -30.14 -3.75 -7.18
N ASN A 337 -30.39 -3.43 -5.90
CA ASN A 337 -31.04 -4.26 -4.89
C ASN A 337 -30.65 -5.74 -4.98
N VAL A 338 -29.58 -6.12 -4.28
CA VAL A 338 -29.02 -7.49 -4.26
C VAL A 338 -29.94 -8.52 -3.59
N LYS A 339 -30.99 -8.07 -2.89
CA LYS A 339 -31.97 -8.94 -2.24
C LYS A 339 -32.95 -9.52 -3.28
N ASP A 340 -33.29 -8.73 -4.29
CA ASP A 340 -34.25 -9.12 -5.32
C ASP A 340 -33.58 -9.92 -6.44
N ASP A 341 -34.33 -10.85 -7.03
CA ASP A 341 -33.87 -11.57 -8.22
C ASP A 341 -33.62 -10.60 -9.39
N GLY A 342 -32.70 -10.99 -10.28
CA GLY A 342 -32.28 -10.14 -11.40
C GLY A 342 -31.32 -9.00 -11.03
N TRP A 343 -30.81 -8.95 -9.79
CA TRP A 343 -29.84 -7.93 -9.35
C TRP A 343 -28.61 -7.87 -10.25
N CYS A 344 -28.11 -9.02 -10.73
CA CYS A 344 -26.96 -9.06 -11.66
C CYS A 344 -27.25 -8.28 -12.94
N LYS A 345 -28.48 -8.36 -13.48
CA LYS A 345 -28.89 -7.61 -14.68
C LYS A 345 -28.95 -6.11 -14.40
N ARG A 346 -29.47 -5.71 -13.24
CA ARG A 346 -29.52 -4.30 -12.82
C ARG A 346 -28.12 -3.74 -12.55
N TYR A 347 -27.24 -4.54 -11.93
CA TYR A 347 -25.83 -4.22 -11.74
C TYR A 347 -25.15 -3.96 -13.07
N LYS A 348 -25.23 -4.91 -14.02
CA LYS A 348 -24.61 -4.77 -15.36
C LYS A 348 -25.14 -3.58 -16.16
N ARG A 349 -26.40 -3.18 -15.94
CA ARG A 349 -26.99 -2.00 -16.59
C ARG A 349 -26.49 -0.70 -15.98
N ARG A 350 -26.26 -0.68 -14.66
CA ARG A 350 -25.99 0.56 -13.92
C ARG A 350 -24.50 0.85 -13.75
N MET A 351 -23.70 -0.20 -13.67
CA MET A 351 -22.25 -0.16 -13.52
C MET A 351 -21.60 -0.47 -14.85
N LYS A 352 -20.41 0.11 -15.10
CA LYS A 352 -19.54 -0.42 -16.15
C LYS A 352 -19.17 -1.85 -15.77
N VAL A 353 -19.39 -2.77 -16.70
CA VAL A 353 -19.09 -4.18 -16.47
C VAL A 353 -17.60 -4.38 -16.65
N LEU A 354 -16.96 -4.94 -15.64
CA LEU A 354 -15.56 -5.35 -15.71
C LEU A 354 -15.44 -6.42 -16.81
N GLU A 355 -14.60 -6.16 -17.80
CA GLU A 355 -14.17 -7.20 -18.73
C GLU A 355 -13.32 -8.22 -17.97
N VAL A 356 -13.77 -9.47 -17.91
CA VAL A 356 -13.18 -10.52 -17.06
C VAL A 356 -11.73 -10.76 -17.45
N GLU A 357 -11.45 -10.86 -18.75
CA GLU A 357 -10.09 -11.09 -19.24
C GLU A 357 -9.15 -9.92 -18.94
N GLU A 358 -9.64 -8.68 -19.00
CA GLU A 358 -8.85 -7.51 -18.64
C GLU A 358 -8.59 -7.45 -17.13
N TYR A 359 -9.55 -7.88 -16.31
CA TYR A 359 -9.35 -8.01 -14.87
C TYR A 359 -8.30 -9.09 -14.56
N LYS A 360 -8.37 -10.24 -15.24
CA LYS A 360 -7.37 -11.32 -15.12
C LYS A 360 -5.98 -10.84 -15.50
N ARG A 361 -5.84 -10.14 -16.63
CA ARG A 361 -4.59 -9.50 -17.07
C ARG A 361 -4.07 -8.51 -16.03
N GLY A 362 -4.95 -7.73 -15.40
CA GLY A 362 -4.56 -6.84 -14.32
C GLY A 362 -4.03 -7.58 -13.09
N VAL A 363 -4.63 -8.71 -12.71
CA VAL A 363 -4.13 -9.52 -11.59
C VAL A 363 -2.74 -10.08 -11.89
N GLU A 364 -2.51 -10.58 -13.11
CA GLU A 364 -1.17 -10.98 -13.58
C GLU A 364 -0.17 -9.83 -13.55
N TRP A 365 -0.57 -8.66 -14.06
CA TRP A 365 0.28 -7.48 -14.09
C TRP A 365 0.72 -7.07 -12.68
N ILE A 366 -0.21 -7.01 -11.72
CA ILE A 366 0.10 -6.68 -10.32
C ILE A 366 1.03 -7.73 -9.71
N TYR A 367 0.76 -9.01 -9.95
CA TYR A 367 1.58 -10.08 -9.41
C TYR A 367 3.03 -9.99 -9.90
N LYS A 368 3.22 -9.75 -11.21
CA LYS A 368 4.55 -9.48 -11.79
C LYS A 368 5.17 -8.19 -11.26
N TYR A 369 4.37 -7.13 -11.11
CA TYR A 369 4.83 -5.85 -10.58
C TYR A 369 5.46 -5.99 -9.19
N TYR A 370 4.79 -6.72 -8.30
CA TYR A 370 5.28 -6.98 -6.94
C TYR A 370 6.55 -7.84 -6.92
N ARG A 371 6.72 -8.73 -7.91
CA ARG A 371 7.96 -9.52 -8.09
C ARG A 371 9.10 -8.73 -8.75
N GLY A 372 8.85 -7.51 -9.22
CA GLY A 372 9.84 -6.71 -9.96
C GLY A 372 9.99 -7.13 -11.42
N GLU A 373 9.01 -7.83 -11.98
CA GLU A 373 9.02 -8.39 -13.34
C GLU A 373 8.05 -7.61 -14.25
N CYS A 374 7.91 -6.30 -14.02
CA CYS A 374 6.97 -5.46 -14.76
C CYS A 374 7.49 -5.14 -16.16
N GLU A 375 7.06 -5.94 -17.13
CA GLU A 375 7.45 -5.77 -18.54
C GLU A 375 6.63 -4.66 -19.22
N ASP A 376 5.33 -4.55 -18.92
CA ASP A 376 4.43 -3.58 -19.56
C ASP A 376 4.23 -2.34 -18.67
N LYS A 377 5.12 -1.35 -18.84
CA LYS A 377 5.04 -0.06 -18.11
C LYS A 377 3.83 0.79 -18.53
N LEU A 378 3.19 0.50 -19.66
CA LEU A 378 2.09 1.30 -20.22
C LEU A 378 0.70 0.72 -19.93
N TRP A 379 0.63 -0.52 -19.42
CA TRP A 379 -0.63 -1.13 -19.06
C TRP A 379 -1.41 -0.27 -18.06
N ARG A 380 -2.73 -0.28 -18.22
CA ARG A 380 -3.70 0.27 -17.28
C ARG A 380 -5.00 -0.51 -17.36
N TYR A 381 -5.74 -0.51 -16.25
CA TYR A 381 -7.09 -1.03 -16.26
C TYR A 381 -8.07 -0.02 -16.88
N GLU A 382 -8.80 -0.42 -17.92
CA GLU A 382 -9.78 0.44 -18.64
C GLU A 382 -11.27 0.13 -18.30
N GLY A 383 -11.53 -0.62 -17.24
CA GLY A 383 -12.87 -1.10 -16.87
C GLY A 383 -13.87 -0.08 -16.31
#